data_AF-A0A1C4CCM1-F1
#
_entry.id   AF-A0A1C4CCM1-F1
#
_cell.length_a   1.000
_cell.length_b   1.000
_cell.length_c   1.000
_cell.angle_alpha   90.00
_cell.angle_beta   90.00
_cell.angle_gamma   90.00
#
_symmetry.space_group_name_H-M   'P 1'
#
loop_
_entity.id
_entity.type
_entity.pdbx_description
1 polymer ?
#
loop_
_entity_poly.entity_id
_entity_poly.type
_entity_poly.pdbx_seq_one_letter_code
_entity_poly.pdbx_strand_id
1 'polypeptide(L)' 'MYLFIKGKLYVVFLIPVIVMTPMTVIYILNAKIGFNIPLNTSYIVGTFITIIVTAVFFMKAVKNKNENIEVDVQLEKEAV' A
#
# COMPACT_ATOMS: atom_id res chain seq x y z
N MET A 1 -1.84 6.63 2.24
CA MET A 1 -1.61 7.24 3.58
C MET A 1 -2.31 8.58 3.75
N TYR A 2 -2.30 9.47 2.74
CA TYR A 2 -2.93 10.82 2.80
C TYR A 2 -4.33 10.85 3.44
N LEU A 3 -5.30 10.11 2.87
CA LEU A 3 -6.67 10.08 3.39
C LEU A 3 -6.78 9.52 4.81
N PHE A 4 -5.93 8.55 5.16
CA PHE A 4 -5.87 7.97 6.49
C PHE A 4 -5.36 8.98 7.52
N ILE A 5 -4.29 9.71 7.20
CA ILE A 5 -3.71 10.75 8.07
C ILE A 5 -4.72 11.87 8.29
N LYS A 6 -5.43 12.29 7.23
CA LYS A 6 -6.49 13.31 7.31
C LYS A 6 -7.81 12.83 7.94
N GLY A 7 -7.94 11.55 8.29
CA GLY A 7 -9.20 11.00 8.82
C GLY A 7 -10.37 11.05 7.83
N LYS A 8 -10.11 11.13 6.52
CA LYS A 8 -11.12 11.07 5.47
C LYS A 8 -11.45 9.62 5.08
N LEU A 9 -12.49 9.41 4.27
CA LEU A 9 -12.93 8.09 3.82
C LEU A 9 -11.86 7.36 2.99
N TYR A 10 -10.93 6.68 3.66
CA TYR A 10 -9.83 5.95 3.04
C TYR A 10 -10.20 4.51 2.65
N VAL A 11 -11.24 3.94 3.28
CA VAL A 11 -11.65 2.54 3.12
C VAL A 11 -12.03 2.21 1.68
N VAL A 12 -12.68 3.14 0.97
CA VAL A 12 -13.08 2.97 -0.45
C VAL A 12 -11.86 2.72 -1.35
N PHE A 13 -10.72 3.34 -1.04
CA PHE A 13 -9.47 3.11 -1.76
C PHE A 13 -8.69 1.91 -1.22
N LEU A 14 -8.85 1.59 0.06
CA LEU A 14 -8.13 0.49 0.70
C LEU A 14 -8.57 -0.88 0.16
N ILE A 15 -9.88 -1.08 -0.06
CA ILE A 15 -10.44 -2.34 -0.55
C ILE A 15 -9.78 -2.80 -1.87
N PRO A 16 -9.78 -2.01 -2.96
CA PRO A 16 -9.15 -2.43 -4.21
C PRO A 16 -7.64 -2.62 -4.07
N VAL A 17 -6.97 -1.82 -3.23
CA VAL A 17 -5.52 -1.94 -2.98
C VAL A 17 -5.20 -3.28 -2.31
N ILE A 18 -5.96 -3.70 -1.30
CA ILE A 18 -5.74 -4.97 -0.60
C ILE A 18 -5.96 -6.16 -1.53
N VAL A 19 -6.93 -6.09 -2.45
CA VAL A 19 -7.19 -7.18 -3.41
C VAL A 19 -6.11 -7.25 -4.49
N MET A 20 -5.64 -6.10 -4.98
CA MET A 20 -4.64 -6.04 -6.05
C MET A 20 -3.23 -6.39 -5.59
N THR A 21 -2.84 -5.99 -4.37
CA THR A 21 -1.48 -6.22 -3.84
C THR A 21 -1.03 -7.69 -3.91
N PRO A 22 -1.77 -8.68 -3.38
CA PRO A 22 -1.35 -10.08 -3.47
C PRO A 22 -1.30 -10.57 -4.91
N MET A 23 -2.25 -10.15 -5.76
CA MET A 23 -2.24 -10.51 -7.19
C MET A 23 -0.97 -10.03 -7.88
N THR A 24 -0.55 -8.79 -7.65
CA THR A 24 0.68 -8.24 -8.21
C THR A 24 1.91 -8.98 -7.70
N VAL A 25 2.00 -9.26 -6.40
CA VAL A 25 3.14 -9.98 -5.82
C VAL A 25 3.22 -11.40 -6.38
N ILE A 26 2.11 -12.13 -6.41
CA ILE A 26 2.04 -13.49 -6.96
C ILE A 26 2.43 -13.51 -8.43
N TYR A 27 1.96 -12.53 -9.22
CA TYR A 27 2.32 -12.41 -10.62
C TYR A 27 3.82 -12.19 -10.81
N ILE A 28 4.44 -11.29 -10.04
CA ILE A 28 5.89 -11.05 -10.09
C ILE A 28 6.68 -12.31 -9.72
N LEU A 29 6.20 -13.08 -8.73
CA LEU A 29 6.84 -14.32 -8.30
C LEU A 29 6.70 -15.44 -9.35
N ASN A 30 5.53 -15.58 -9.97
CA ASN A 30 5.24 -16.70 -10.88
C ASN A 30 5.61 -16.44 -12.34
N ALA A 31 5.54 -15.20 -12.82
CA ALA A 31 5.75 -14.90 -14.24
C ALA A 31 7.15 -15.33 -14.72
N LYS A 32 7.22 -15.78 -15.97
CA LYS A 32 8.48 -16.23 -16.61
C LYS A 32 9.55 -15.14 -16.68
N ILE A 33 9.13 -13.88 -16.82
CA ILE A 33 10.01 -12.70 -16.81
C ILE A 33 10.35 -12.21 -15.39
N GLY A 34 9.66 -12.74 -14.38
CA GLY A 34 9.87 -12.44 -12.97
C GLY A 34 10.75 -13.49 -12.30
N PHE A 35 10.34 -13.98 -11.13
CA PHE A 35 11.11 -15.00 -10.40
C PHE A 35 10.88 -16.43 -10.90
N ASN A 36 9.90 -16.65 -11.79
CA ASN A 36 9.57 -17.94 -12.40
C ASN A 36 9.38 -19.08 -11.37
N ILE A 37 8.80 -18.73 -10.20
CA ILE A 37 8.52 -19.67 -9.11
C ILE A 37 7.21 -20.41 -9.40
N PRO A 38 7.08 -21.70 -9.04
CA PRO A 38 5.82 -22.43 -9.16
C PRO A 38 4.65 -21.69 -8.50
N LEU A 39 3.46 -21.79 -9.10
CA LEU A 39 2.29 -21.01 -8.69
C LEU A 39 1.88 -21.26 -7.23
N ASN A 40 1.91 -22.51 -6.78
CA ASN A 40 1.59 -22.87 -5.39
C ASN A 40 2.53 -22.20 -4.38
N THR A 41 3.83 -22.20 -4.66
CA THR A 41 4.84 -21.53 -3.82
C THR A 41 4.66 -20.01 -3.88
N SER A 42 4.33 -19.46 -5.06
CA SER A 42 4.08 -18.03 -5.24
C SER A 42 2.87 -17.55 -4.44
N TYR A 43 1.79 -18.35 -4.33
CA TYR A 43 0.65 -18.03 -3.46
C TYR A 43 1.04 -17.93 -1.98
N ILE A 44 1.81 -18.90 -1.49
CA ILE A 44 2.25 -18.93 -0.08
C ILE A 44 3.12 -17.69 0.19
N VAL A 45 4.20 -17.52 -0.58
CA VAL A 45 5.16 -16.43 -0.39
C VAL A 45 4.49 -15.07 -0.62
N GLY A 46 3.66 -14.95 -1.65
CA GLY A 46 2.95 -13.71 -1.98
C GLY A 46 1.97 -13.28 -0.89
N THR A 47 1.30 -14.23 -0.24
CA THR A 47 0.42 -13.96 0.90
C THR A 47 1.23 -13.43 2.09
N PHE A 48 2.34 -14.08 2.45
CA PHE A 48 3.22 -13.62 3.54
C PHE A 48 3.77 -12.22 3.29
N ILE A 49 4.28 -11.96 2.08
CA ILE A 49 4.78 -10.63 1.69
C ILE A 49 3.68 -9.59 1.82
N THR A 50 2.48 -9.89 1.34
CA THR A 50 1.34 -8.97 1.41
C THR A 50 1.00 -8.61 2.85
N ILE A 51 0.91 -9.60 3.75
CA ILE A 51 0.65 -9.37 5.18
C ILE A 51 1.70 -8.45 5.80
N ILE A 52 2.99 -8.71 5.52
CA ILE A 52 4.10 -7.90 6.05
C ILE A 52 4.00 -6.46 5.54
N VAL A 53 3.81 -6.27 4.22
CA VAL A 53 3.71 -4.94 3.62
C VAL A 53 2.50 -4.18 4.15
N THR A 54 1.33 -4.83 4.26
CA THR A 54 0.13 -4.23 4.84
C THR A 54 0.36 -3.81 6.29
N ALA A 55 1.00 -4.67 7.11
CA ALA A 55 1.32 -4.33 8.50
C ALA A 55 2.26 -3.10 8.59
N VAL A 56 3.34 -3.08 7.81
CA VAL A 56 4.29 -1.95 7.77
C VAL A 56 3.61 -0.67 7.29
N PHE A 57 2.73 -0.76 6.30
CA PHE A 57 1.94 0.38 5.81
C PHE A 57 1.10 0.99 6.95
N PHE A 58 0.37 0.17 7.71
CA PHE A 58 -0.46 0.68 8.82
C PHE A 58 0.38 1.21 9.99
N MET A 59 1.48 0.53 10.34
CA MET A 59 2.41 1.03 11.37
C MET A 59 2.92 2.44 11.02
N LYS A 60 3.38 2.63 9.78
CA LYS A 60 3.85 3.93 9.31
C LYS A 60 2.71 4.95 9.19
N ALA A 61 1.52 4.53 8.77
CA ALA A 61 0.37 5.42 8.69
C ALA A 61 -0.07 5.95 10.07
N VAL A 62 -0.07 5.09 11.10
CA VAL A 62 -0.36 5.47 12.49
C VAL A 62 0.73 6.40 13.02
N LYS A 63 2.01 6.06 12.81
CA LYS A 63 3.14 6.91 13.21
C LYS A 63 3.02 8.31 12.60
N ASN A 64 2.84 8.41 11.29
CA ASN A 64 2.70 9.69 10.58
C ASN A 64 1.49 10.51 11.06
N LYS A 65 0.38 9.84 11.41
CA LYS A 65 -0.79 10.51 11.98
C LYS A 65 -0.49 11.11 13.36
N ASN A 66 0.23 10.38 14.20
CA ASN A 66 0.61 10.86 15.54
C ASN A 66 1.64 12.01 15.47
N GLU A 67 2.52 11.97 14.47
CA GLU A 67 3.53 13.01 14.22
C GLU A 67 2.93 14.27 13.55
N ASN A 68 1.62 14.29 13.25
CA ASN A 68 0.92 15.41 12.61
C ASN A 68 1.66 15.98 11.39
N ILE A 69 2.21 15.08 10.56
CA ILE A 69 2.99 15.52 9.40
C ILE A 69 2.11 16.37 8.46
N GLU A 70 2.68 17.46 7.95
CA GLU A 70 2.01 18.27 6.94
C GLU A 70 1.98 17.48 5.63
N VAL A 71 0.78 17.16 5.16
CA VAL A 71 0.56 16.36 3.96
C VAL A 71 0.00 17.16 2.79
N ASP A 72 -0.32 18.43 3.02
CA ASP A 72 -0.79 19.34 1.99
C ASP A 72 0.38 20.13 1.43
N VAL A 73 0.36 20.35 0.11
CA VAL A 73 1.26 21.32 -0.51
C VAL A 73 0.72 22.70 -0.18
N GLN A 74 1.52 23.54 0.47
CA GLN A 74 1.20 24.95 0.65
C GLN A 74 1.25 25.62 -0.72
N LEU A 75 0.08 25.82 -1.32
CA LEU A 75 -0.05 26.64 -2.52
C LEU A 75 0.09 28.10 -2.04
N GLU A 76 1.27 28.69 -2.26
CA GLU A 76 1.43 30.14 -2.17
C GLU A 76 0.39 30.73 -3.12
N LYS A 77 -0.54 31.50 -2.57
CA LYS A 77 -1.69 32.05 -3.30
C LYS A 77 -1.16 32.63 -4.60
N GLU A 78 -1.57 32.06 -5.74
CA GLU A 78 -1.39 32.70 -7.02
C GLU A 78 -1.99 34.10 -6.87
N ALA A 79 -1.12 35.09 -6.88
CA ALA A 79 -1.48 36.49 -6.88
C ALA A 79 -2.25 36.74 -8.18
N VAL A 80 -3.57 36.71 -8.09
CA VAL A 80 -4.50 37.16 -9.13
C VAL A 80 -5.20 38.40 -8.61
#